data_AF-A0A5P2XC07-F1
#
_entry.id   AF-A0A5P2XC07-F1
#
_cell.length_a   1.000
_cell.length_b   1.000
_cell.length_c   1.000
_cell.angle_alpha   90.00
_cell.angle_beta   90.00
_cell.angle_gamma   90.00
#
_symmetry.space_group_name_H-M   'P 1'
#
loop_
_entity.id
_entity.type
_entity.pdbx_description
1 polymer ?
#
loop_
_entity_poly.entity_id
_entity_poly.type
_entity_poly.pdbx_seq_one_letter_code
_entity_poly.pdbx_strand_id
1 'polypeptide(L)'
;MARERQGRDREARDERRETRPETRPRFRLDQPRARRRKLLPDYDPEAFGRLSERIARFLGTGRFIVWMTVVIILWVVWNVSAPESLRFDNYPFIFLTLMLSLQASYAAPLILLAQNRQDDRDRVTHEQDRRQNERSIADTEYLTREIASLRMGLGEVATRDWLRSELQDLVKELEEQRRLFPPEAARARDVGDR
;
A
#
# COMPACT_ATOMS: atom_id res chain seq x y z
N MET A 1 90.29 19.16 -35.13
CA MET A 1 89.24 18.14 -35.23
C MET A 1 89.02 17.53 -33.84
N ALA A 2 87.77 17.28 -33.43
CA ALA A 2 87.33 16.58 -32.19
C ALA A 2 86.84 17.42 -30.98
N ARG A 3 85.89 18.36 -31.16
CA ARG A 3 85.04 18.89 -30.07
C ARG A 3 83.59 19.19 -30.51
N GLU A 4 83.00 18.34 -31.37
CA GLU A 4 81.63 18.54 -31.90
C GLU A 4 80.64 17.41 -31.53
N ARG A 5 80.95 16.56 -30.56
CA ARG A 5 80.10 15.38 -30.21
C ARG A 5 79.53 15.38 -28.78
N GLN A 6 79.42 16.52 -28.11
CA GLN A 6 78.85 16.59 -26.74
C GLN A 6 77.52 17.36 -26.64
N GLY A 7 76.97 17.85 -27.76
CA GLY A 7 75.71 18.62 -27.77
C GLY A 7 74.44 17.80 -28.00
N ARG A 8 74.53 16.53 -28.42
CA ARG A 8 73.37 15.77 -28.96
C ARG A 8 72.78 14.72 -28.02
N ASP A 9 73.37 14.53 -26.83
CA ASP A 9 72.91 13.52 -25.85
C ASP A 9 72.02 14.11 -24.73
N ARG A 10 71.76 15.43 -24.75
CA ARG A 10 70.86 16.09 -23.78
C ARG A 10 69.41 16.21 -24.26
N GLU A 11 69.13 15.96 -25.53
CA GLU A 11 67.78 16.08 -26.12
C GLU A 11 66.97 14.77 -26.04
N ALA A 12 67.58 13.63 -25.71
CA ALA A 12 66.92 12.33 -25.76
C ALA A 12 66.36 11.83 -24.40
N ARG A 13 66.32 12.66 -23.35
CA ARG A 13 65.99 12.22 -21.98
C ARG A 13 64.79 12.88 -21.31
N ASP A 14 63.99 13.68 -22.01
CA ASP A 14 62.79 14.30 -21.39
C ASP A 14 61.47 14.09 -22.17
N GLU A 15 61.49 13.29 -23.24
CA GLU A 15 60.27 12.90 -23.97
C GLU A 15 59.55 11.66 -23.39
N ARG A 16 60.00 11.13 -22.24
CA ARG A 16 59.27 10.08 -21.48
C ARG A 16 58.47 10.68 -20.32
N ARG A 17 57.45 11.46 -20.64
CA ARG A 17 56.29 11.68 -19.74
C ARG A 17 55.02 11.22 -20.43
N GLU A 18 54.95 9.90 -20.63
CA GLU A 18 53.69 9.21 -20.89
C GLU A 18 52.77 9.34 -19.66
N THR A 19 51.57 9.87 -19.95
CA THR A 19 50.27 9.39 -19.47
C THR A 19 50.06 9.24 -17.96
N ARG A 20 49.70 10.37 -17.32
CA ARG A 20 48.86 10.32 -16.13
C ARG A 20 47.41 10.60 -16.53
N PRO A 21 46.52 9.60 -16.62
CA PRO A 21 45.11 9.88 -16.85
C PRO A 21 44.59 10.68 -15.65
N GLU A 22 44.11 11.89 -15.92
CA GLU A 22 43.40 12.69 -14.93
C GLU A 22 42.27 11.86 -14.35
N THR A 23 42.34 11.64 -13.05
CA THR A 23 41.32 10.91 -12.31
C THR A 23 40.08 11.80 -12.26
N ARG A 24 39.21 11.70 -13.28
CA ARG A 24 37.86 12.25 -13.23
C ARG A 24 37.23 11.79 -11.91
N PRO A 25 36.74 12.69 -11.04
CA PRO A 25 36.07 12.28 -9.82
C PRO A 25 34.84 11.47 -10.22
N ARG A 26 34.92 10.14 -10.03
CA ARG A 26 33.78 9.25 -10.21
C ARG A 26 32.74 9.67 -9.19
N PHE A 27 31.69 10.35 -9.65
CA PHE A 27 30.48 10.57 -8.87
C PHE A 27 29.94 9.18 -8.49
N ARG A 28 30.19 8.76 -7.24
CA ARG A 28 29.60 7.56 -6.67
C ARG A 28 28.09 7.79 -6.59
N LEU A 29 27.34 7.04 -7.39
CA LEU A 29 25.88 6.99 -7.37
C LEU A 29 25.29 6.29 -6.12
N ASP A 30 26.15 5.81 -5.22
CA ASP A 30 25.78 5.05 -4.01
C ASP A 30 25.42 5.91 -2.80
N GLN A 31 25.49 7.24 -2.89
CA GLN A 31 24.99 8.08 -1.80
C GLN A 31 23.53 8.44 -2.07
N PRO A 32 22.57 7.99 -1.22
CA PRO A 32 21.21 8.47 -1.32
C PRO A 32 21.26 9.99 -1.14
N ARG A 33 20.84 10.72 -2.18
CA ARG A 33 20.76 12.19 -2.18
C ARG A 33 20.09 12.65 -0.90
N ALA A 34 20.86 13.27 0.00
CA ALA A 34 20.32 13.92 1.18
C ALA A 34 19.21 14.87 0.71
N ARG A 35 17.99 14.58 1.16
CA ARG A 35 16.75 15.25 0.80
C ARG A 35 16.97 16.76 0.96
N ARG A 36 17.08 17.46 -0.18
CA ARG A 36 17.28 18.91 -0.27
C ARG A 36 16.31 19.57 0.71
N ARG A 37 16.86 20.18 1.77
CA ARG A 37 16.09 20.83 2.84
C ARG A 37 15.24 21.91 2.18
N LYS A 38 13.95 21.64 1.99
CA LYS A 38 13.02 22.55 1.36
C LYS A 38 12.87 23.75 2.29
N LEU A 39 13.31 24.92 1.83
CA LEU A 39 13.01 26.25 2.38
C LEU A 39 11.55 26.64 2.07
N LEU A 40 10.61 25.71 2.26
CA LEU A 40 9.19 26.05 2.23
C LEU A 40 8.78 26.33 3.68
N PRO A 41 7.96 27.35 3.95
CA PRO A 41 7.31 27.51 5.24
C PRO A 41 6.67 26.17 5.63
N ASP A 42 6.98 25.70 6.84
CA ASP A 42 6.43 24.46 7.37
C ASP A 42 4.93 24.67 7.61
N TYR A 43 4.15 24.35 6.58
CA TYR A 43 2.70 24.43 6.63
C TYR A 43 2.25 23.20 7.41
N ASP A 44 2.02 23.39 8.71
CA ASP A 44 1.74 22.33 9.68
C ASP A 44 0.53 21.47 9.24
N PRO A 45 0.76 20.29 8.64
CA PRO A 45 -0.29 19.50 8.00
C PRO A 45 -1.22 18.85 9.04
N GLU A 46 -0.82 18.82 10.31
CA GLU A 46 -1.56 18.24 11.42
C GLU A 46 -2.67 19.17 11.92
N ALA A 47 -2.44 20.49 11.91
CA ALA A 47 -3.45 21.49 12.25
C ALA A 47 -4.57 21.52 11.18
N PHE A 48 -4.18 21.50 9.90
CA PHE A 48 -5.12 21.44 8.79
C PHE A 48 -5.88 20.11 8.75
N GLY A 49 -5.23 18.99 9.07
CA GLY A 49 -5.89 17.69 9.12
C GLY A 49 -7.03 17.62 10.13
N ARG A 50 -6.82 18.18 11.33
CA ARG A 50 -7.85 18.27 12.38
C ARG A 50 -8.98 19.22 11.99
N LEU A 51 -8.67 20.33 11.32
CA LEU A 51 -9.67 21.28 10.82
C LEU A 51 -10.54 20.64 9.72
N SER A 52 -9.93 19.96 8.74
CA SER A 52 -10.65 19.26 7.68
C SER A 52 -11.56 18.16 8.21
N GLU A 53 -11.13 17.37 9.19
CA GLU A 53 -11.97 16.33 9.79
C GLU A 53 -13.16 16.90 10.57
N ARG A 54 -12.98 18.08 11.17
CA ARG A 54 -14.09 18.80 11.82
C ARG A 54 -15.08 19.34 10.79
N ILE A 55 -14.58 19.94 9.70
CA ILE A 55 -15.40 20.45 8.59
C ILE A 55 -16.15 19.31 7.89
N ALA A 56 -15.51 18.17 7.63
CA ALA A 56 -16.13 17.01 7.00
C ALA A 56 -17.31 16.46 7.82
N ARG A 57 -17.13 16.30 9.15
CA ARG A 57 -18.23 15.91 10.05
C ARG A 57 -19.33 16.96 10.13
N PHE A 58 -18.99 18.24 9.98
CA PHE A 58 -19.93 19.35 10.03
C PHE A 58 -20.77 19.48 8.74
N LEU A 59 -20.17 19.28 7.56
CA LEU A 59 -20.84 19.34 6.27
C LEU A 59 -21.66 18.07 5.96
N GLY A 60 -21.21 16.89 6.41
CA GLY A 60 -21.90 15.62 6.14
C GLY A 60 -23.15 15.37 6.98
N THR A 61 -23.26 16.04 8.13
CA THR A 61 -24.44 15.93 9.00
C THR A 61 -25.35 17.10 8.66
N GLY A 62 -26.54 16.88 8.08
CA GLY A 62 -27.46 17.94 7.57
C GLY A 62 -27.85 19.09 8.53
N ARG A 63 -27.35 19.06 9.77
CA ARG A 63 -27.35 20.16 10.76
C ARG A 63 -26.76 21.48 10.23
N PHE A 64 -25.78 21.46 9.31
CA PHE A 64 -25.26 22.70 8.72
C PHE A 64 -26.35 23.48 7.98
N ILE A 65 -27.12 22.78 7.14
CA ILE A 65 -28.21 23.39 6.36
C ILE A 65 -29.26 23.96 7.31
N VAL A 66 -29.68 23.19 8.32
CA VAL A 66 -30.63 23.65 9.34
C VAL A 66 -30.15 24.93 10.00
N TRP A 67 -28.89 24.98 10.43
CA TRP A 67 -28.38 26.16 11.13
C TRP A 67 -28.31 27.38 10.20
N MET A 68 -27.84 27.21 8.97
CA MET A 68 -27.82 28.26 7.94
C MET A 68 -29.23 28.80 7.64
N THR A 69 -30.23 27.94 7.52
CA THR A 69 -31.62 28.35 7.29
C THR A 69 -32.15 29.17 8.46
N VAL A 70 -31.90 28.76 9.71
CA VAL A 70 -32.37 29.51 10.88
C VAL A 70 -31.69 30.88 10.96
N VAL A 71 -30.40 31.01 10.66
CA VAL A 71 -29.71 32.31 10.63
C VAL A 71 -30.34 33.24 9.59
N ILE A 72 -30.62 32.74 8.38
CA ILE A 72 -31.29 33.50 7.32
C ILE A 72 -32.70 33.94 7.78
N ILE A 73 -33.47 33.02 8.35
CA ILE A 73 -34.82 33.34 8.86
C ILE A 73 -34.74 34.40 9.95
N LEU A 74 -33.85 34.26 10.93
CA LEU A 74 -33.66 35.24 11.99
C LEU A 74 -33.29 36.62 11.44
N TRP A 75 -32.42 36.68 10.44
CA TRP A 75 -32.03 37.94 9.78
C TRP A 75 -33.21 38.62 9.08
N VAL A 76 -33.99 37.83 8.33
CA VAL A 76 -35.19 38.34 7.63
C VAL A 76 -36.23 38.81 8.65
N VAL A 77 -36.52 38.00 9.67
CA VAL A 77 -37.46 38.36 10.75
C VAL A 77 -37.02 39.62 11.47
N TRP A 78 -35.73 39.75 11.80
CA TRP A 78 -35.19 40.96 12.43
C TRP A 78 -35.39 42.20 11.55
N ASN A 79 -35.04 42.13 10.27
CA ASN A 79 -35.18 43.27 9.36
C ASN A 79 -36.64 43.62 9.01
N VAL A 80 -37.55 42.65 9.04
CA VAL A 80 -38.99 42.88 8.79
C VAL A 80 -39.71 43.40 10.03
N SER A 81 -39.38 42.88 11.22
CA SER A 81 -40.02 43.28 12.48
C SER A 81 -39.43 44.55 13.11
N ALA A 82 -38.24 44.98 12.67
CA ALA A 82 -37.62 46.21 13.14
C ALA A 82 -38.37 47.47 12.65
N PRO A 83 -38.54 48.50 13.52
CA PRO A 83 -39.01 49.83 13.12
C PRO A 83 -38.10 50.46 12.06
N GLU A 84 -38.63 51.33 11.19
CA GLU A 84 -37.86 51.95 10.07
C GLU A 84 -36.52 52.58 10.47
N SER A 85 -36.41 53.07 11.70
CA SER A 85 -35.19 53.65 12.25
C SER A 85 -34.08 52.65 12.58
N LEU A 86 -34.41 51.35 12.69
CA LEU A 86 -33.49 50.25 13.03
C LEU A 86 -33.39 49.18 11.92
N ARG A 87 -34.08 49.37 10.79
CA ARG A 87 -33.96 48.49 9.62
C ARG A 87 -32.60 48.68 8.97
N PHE A 88 -31.69 47.75 9.24
CA PHE A 88 -30.35 47.76 8.68
C PHE A 88 -30.35 47.35 7.20
N ASP A 89 -31.29 46.49 6.79
CA ASP A 89 -31.38 45.88 5.46
C ASP A 89 -32.84 45.82 4.97
N ASN A 90 -33.31 46.89 4.29
CA ASN A 90 -34.65 46.93 3.68
C ASN A 90 -34.72 46.05 2.42
N TYR A 91 -35.92 45.63 2.02
CA TYR A 91 -36.15 44.88 0.77
C TYR A 91 -35.49 45.63 -0.41
N PRO A 92 -34.55 45.02 -1.16
CA PRO A 92 -34.36 43.58 -1.43
C PRO A 92 -33.26 42.85 -0.62
N PHE A 93 -32.92 43.27 0.61
CA PHE A 93 -31.90 42.65 1.46
C PHE A 93 -30.50 42.61 0.82
N ILE A 94 -29.94 43.78 0.52
CA ILE A 94 -28.67 43.92 -0.18
C ILE A 94 -27.51 43.38 0.66
N PHE A 95 -27.52 43.56 1.98
CA PHE A 95 -26.44 43.09 2.85
C PHE A 95 -26.44 41.57 2.96
N LEU A 96 -27.61 40.96 3.12
CA LEU A 96 -27.73 39.50 3.11
C LEU A 96 -27.21 38.91 1.78
N THR A 97 -27.58 39.54 0.67
CA THR A 97 -27.13 39.11 -0.68
C THR A 97 -25.61 39.24 -0.85
N LEU A 98 -25.03 40.37 -0.43
CA LEU A 98 -23.58 40.59 -0.46
C LEU A 98 -22.83 39.59 0.43
N MET A 99 -23.37 39.28 1.61
CA MET A 99 -22.75 38.32 2.51
C MET A 99 -22.81 36.90 1.95
N LEU A 100 -23.94 36.49 1.36
CA LEU A 100 -24.07 35.18 0.72
C LEU A 100 -23.17 35.04 -0.51
N SER A 101 -23.03 36.09 -1.33
CA SER A 101 -22.13 36.05 -2.49
C SER A 101 -20.66 35.96 -2.07
N LEU A 102 -20.26 36.70 -1.03
CA LEU A 102 -18.93 36.58 -0.44
C LEU A 102 -18.70 35.20 0.17
N GLN A 103 -19.70 34.65 0.88
CA GLN A 103 -19.64 33.31 1.46
C GLN A 103 -19.36 32.26 0.38
N ALA A 104 -20.09 32.30 -0.73
CA ALA A 104 -19.88 31.39 -1.86
C ALA A 104 -18.47 31.55 -2.46
N SER A 105 -18.01 32.79 -2.62
CA SER A 105 -16.68 33.09 -3.17
C SER A 105 -15.53 32.56 -2.31
N TYR A 106 -15.64 32.66 -0.98
CA TYR A 106 -14.63 32.14 -0.05
C TYR A 106 -14.76 30.63 0.20
N ALA A 107 -15.95 30.05 0.04
CA ALA A 107 -16.14 28.61 0.17
C ALA A 107 -15.34 27.82 -0.89
N ALA A 108 -15.31 28.28 -2.14
CA ALA A 108 -14.61 27.61 -3.23
C ALA A 108 -13.11 27.33 -2.95
N PRO A 109 -12.27 28.31 -2.56
CA PRO A 109 -10.86 28.06 -2.24
C PRO A 109 -10.68 27.20 -0.97
N LEU A 110 -11.57 27.32 0.02
CA LEU A 110 -11.52 26.50 1.23
C LEU A 110 -11.81 25.03 0.92
N ILE A 111 -12.78 24.78 0.05
CA ILE A 111 -13.12 23.44 -0.46
C ILE A 111 -11.98 22.88 -1.32
N LEU A 112 -11.39 23.69 -2.20
CA LEU A 112 -10.25 23.28 -3.03
C LEU A 112 -9.02 22.89 -2.17
N LEU A 113 -8.74 23.62 -1.09
CA LEU A 113 -7.68 23.26 -0.14
C LEU A 113 -8.01 21.97 0.64
N ALA A 114 -9.28 21.75 0.96
CA ALA A 114 -9.70 20.50 1.61
C ALA A 114 -9.60 19.29 0.67
N GLN A 115 -9.90 19.48 -0.63
CA GLN A 115 -9.86 18.44 -1.66
C GLN A 115 -8.44 18.01 -2.02
N ASN A 116 -7.50 18.95 -2.22
CA ASN A 116 -6.09 18.63 -2.56
C ASN A 116 -5.45 17.62 -1.58
N ARG A 117 -5.87 17.62 -0.32
CA ARG A 117 -5.35 16.70 0.70
C ARG A 117 -6.08 15.34 0.74
N GLN A 118 -7.34 15.28 0.30
CA GLN A 118 -8.03 14.01 0.08
C GLN A 118 -7.38 13.29 -1.11
N ASP A 119 -7.13 13.99 -2.20
CA ASP A 119 -6.48 13.45 -3.39
C ASP A 119 -5.06 12.91 -3.10
N ASP A 120 -4.29 13.58 -2.23
CA ASP A 120 -2.96 13.09 -1.81
C ASP A 120 -3.03 11.81 -0.96
N ARG A 121 -4.03 11.68 -0.07
CA ARG A 121 -4.25 10.43 0.70
C ARG A 121 -4.75 9.30 -0.19
N ASP A 122 -5.66 9.61 -1.09
CA ASP A 122 -6.24 8.65 -2.02
C ASP A 122 -5.15 8.13 -2.96
N ARG A 123 -4.25 9.01 -3.41
CA ARG A 123 -3.06 8.62 -4.19
C ARG A 123 -2.16 7.65 -3.42
N VAL A 124 -1.83 7.92 -2.16
CA VAL A 124 -0.98 7.03 -1.35
C VAL A 124 -1.67 5.68 -1.12
N THR A 125 -2.98 5.69 -0.86
CA THR A 125 -3.78 4.47 -0.67
C THR A 125 -3.80 3.64 -1.96
N HIS A 126 -4.02 4.27 -3.12
CA HIS A 126 -3.97 3.60 -4.42
C HIS A 126 -2.57 3.04 -4.76
N GLU A 127 -1.49 3.73 -4.39
CA GLU A 127 -0.12 3.23 -4.57
C GLU A 127 0.17 2.02 -3.66
N GLN A 128 -0.37 2.01 -2.43
CA GLN A 128 -0.25 0.87 -1.52
C GLN A 128 -1.06 -0.34 -1.99
N ASP A 129 -2.31 -0.12 -2.42
CA ASP A 129 -3.17 -1.18 -2.97
C ASP A 129 -2.54 -1.85 -4.19
N ARG A 130 -1.93 -1.06 -5.09
CA ARG A 130 -1.19 -1.63 -6.23
C ARG A 130 -0.07 -2.56 -5.79
N ARG A 131 0.76 -2.15 -4.83
CA ARG A 131 1.85 -2.98 -4.30
C ARG A 131 1.35 -4.21 -3.57
N GLN A 132 0.23 -4.10 -2.87
CA GLN A 132 -0.37 -5.23 -2.17
C GLN A 132 -0.98 -6.23 -3.16
N ASN A 133 -1.61 -5.76 -4.23
CA ASN A 133 -2.14 -6.59 -5.29
C ASN A 133 -1.02 -7.33 -6.05
N GLU A 134 0.09 -6.64 -6.36
CA GLU A 134 1.28 -7.27 -6.96
C GLU A 134 1.84 -8.40 -6.07
N ARG A 135 1.92 -8.17 -4.75
CA ARG A 135 2.34 -9.21 -3.78
C ARG A 135 1.33 -10.36 -3.70
N SER A 136 0.03 -10.05 -3.69
CA SER A 136 -1.02 -11.08 -3.64
C SER A 136 -1.01 -11.97 -4.88
N ILE A 137 -0.72 -11.41 -6.06
CA ILE A 137 -0.56 -12.18 -7.29
C ILE A 137 0.66 -13.10 -7.18
N ALA A 138 1.79 -12.58 -6.69
CA ALA A 138 3.00 -13.37 -6.49
C ALA A 138 2.82 -14.51 -5.47
N ASP A 139 2.14 -14.24 -4.35
CA ASP A 139 1.82 -15.25 -3.34
C ASP A 139 0.87 -16.31 -3.89
N THR A 140 -0.10 -15.92 -4.72
CA THR A 140 -1.00 -16.87 -5.39
C THR A 140 -0.26 -17.74 -6.39
N GLU A 141 0.67 -17.17 -7.16
CA GLU A 141 1.50 -17.93 -8.10
C GLU A 141 2.43 -18.89 -7.35
N TYR A 142 3.01 -18.45 -6.23
CA TYR A 142 3.84 -19.29 -5.36
C TYR A 142 3.04 -20.45 -4.78
N LEU A 143 1.89 -20.18 -4.15
CA LEU A 143 1.01 -21.21 -3.61
C LEU A 143 0.52 -22.19 -4.68
N THR A 144 0.20 -21.70 -5.89
CA THR A 144 -0.21 -22.57 -7.00
C THR A 144 0.92 -23.49 -7.43
N ARG A 145 2.16 -22.98 -7.48
CA ARG A 145 3.34 -23.79 -7.80
C ARG A 145 3.65 -24.80 -6.69
N GLU A 146 3.51 -24.40 -5.43
CA GLU A 146 3.71 -25.28 -4.27
C GLU A 146 2.63 -26.38 -4.20
N ILE A 147 1.37 -26.05 -4.52
CA ILE A 147 0.30 -27.05 -4.62
C ILE A 147 0.54 -27.99 -5.81
N ALA A 148 1.06 -27.47 -6.93
CA ALA A 148 1.41 -28.31 -8.07
C ALA A 148 2.57 -29.27 -7.75
N SER A 149 3.62 -28.81 -7.04
CA SER A 149 4.72 -29.66 -6.61
C SER A 149 4.29 -30.68 -5.55
N LEU A 150 3.47 -30.29 -4.58
CA LEU A 150 2.84 -31.19 -3.62
C LEU A 150 1.96 -32.24 -4.31
N ARG A 151 1.17 -31.84 -5.31
CA ARG A 151 0.35 -32.76 -6.09
C ARG A 151 1.20 -33.74 -6.90
N MET A 152 2.31 -33.30 -7.48
CA MET A 152 3.24 -34.19 -8.19
C MET A 152 3.92 -35.17 -7.23
N GLY A 153 4.42 -34.69 -6.09
CA GLY A 153 5.03 -35.55 -5.07
C GLY A 153 4.05 -36.55 -4.44
N LEU A 154 2.79 -36.15 -4.21
CA LEU A 154 1.75 -37.07 -3.76
C LEU A 154 1.29 -38.02 -4.88
N GLY A 155 1.26 -37.55 -6.13
CA GLY A 155 0.90 -38.34 -7.30
C GLY A 155 1.88 -39.47 -7.59
N GLU A 156 3.18 -39.25 -7.33
CA GLU A 156 4.23 -40.27 -7.45
C GLU A 156 4.24 -41.28 -6.29
N VAL A 157 3.78 -40.90 -5.09
CA VAL A 157 3.90 -41.73 -3.87
C VAL A 157 2.63 -42.51 -3.51
N ALA A 158 1.42 -42.08 -3.90
CA ALA A 158 0.20 -42.61 -3.26
C ALA A 158 -0.78 -43.44 -4.11
N THR A 159 -0.88 -43.31 -5.43
CA THR A 159 -2.26 -43.41 -5.95
C THR A 159 -2.82 -44.79 -6.30
N ARG A 160 -2.05 -45.88 -6.38
CA ARG A 160 -2.68 -47.20 -6.53
C ARG A 160 -1.80 -48.38 -6.19
N ASP A 161 -0.62 -48.46 -6.80
CA ASP A 161 0.17 -49.69 -6.71
C ASP A 161 0.84 -49.83 -5.35
N TRP A 162 1.32 -48.71 -4.77
CA TRP A 162 1.85 -48.69 -3.40
C TRP A 162 0.75 -48.92 -2.34
N LEU A 163 -0.37 -48.22 -2.44
CA LEU A 163 -1.49 -48.41 -1.51
C LEU A 163 -2.06 -49.84 -1.60
N ARG A 164 -2.04 -50.43 -2.79
CA ARG A 164 -2.46 -51.81 -3.02
C ARG A 164 -1.46 -52.81 -2.48
N SER A 165 -0.16 -52.59 -2.65
CA SER A 165 0.87 -53.48 -2.08
C SER A 165 0.84 -53.42 -0.56
N GLU A 166 0.71 -52.24 0.04
CA GLU A 166 0.67 -52.08 1.50
C GLU A 166 -0.59 -52.73 2.10
N LEU A 167 -1.77 -52.52 1.46
CA LEU A 167 -2.99 -53.21 1.88
C LEU A 167 -2.88 -54.73 1.71
N GLN A 168 -2.22 -55.21 0.66
CA GLN A 168 -2.01 -56.66 0.46
C GLN A 168 -1.05 -57.24 1.49
N ASP A 169 0.05 -56.56 1.80
CA ASP A 169 1.00 -56.99 2.81
C ASP A 169 0.37 -57.02 4.20
N LEU A 170 -0.38 -55.98 4.58
CA LEU A 170 -1.13 -55.96 5.85
C LEU A 170 -2.19 -57.06 5.94
N VAL A 171 -2.93 -57.33 4.85
CA VAL A 171 -3.91 -58.43 4.81
C VAL A 171 -3.22 -59.78 4.96
N LYS A 172 -2.08 -59.97 4.31
CA LYS A 172 -1.31 -61.21 4.34
C LYS A 172 -0.72 -61.46 5.73
N GLU A 173 -0.22 -60.42 6.38
CA GLU A 173 0.25 -60.46 7.76
C GLU A 173 -0.88 -60.87 8.72
N LEU A 174 -2.09 -60.28 8.57
CA LEU A 174 -3.25 -60.66 9.38
C LEU A 174 -3.70 -62.12 9.12
N GLU A 175 -3.63 -62.61 7.89
CA GLU A 175 -3.93 -64.01 7.58
C GLU A 175 -2.89 -64.98 8.17
N GLU A 176 -1.60 -64.63 8.12
CA GLU A 176 -0.54 -65.40 8.77
C GLU A 176 -0.71 -65.42 10.29
N GLN A 177 -1.05 -64.28 10.89
CA GLN A 177 -1.32 -64.19 12.32
C GLN A 177 -2.55 -65.02 12.71
N ARG A 178 -3.61 -65.03 11.90
CA ARG A 178 -4.80 -65.87 12.08
C ARG A 178 -4.51 -67.36 11.88
N ARG A 179 -3.55 -67.72 11.02
CA ARG A 179 -3.11 -69.12 10.84
C ARG A 179 -2.25 -69.58 12.00
N LEU A 180 -1.38 -68.71 12.53
CA LEU A 180 -0.55 -69.01 13.70
C LEU A 180 -1.38 -69.11 14.98
N PHE A 181 -2.46 -68.33 15.08
CA PHE A 181 -3.42 -68.37 16.17
C PHE A 181 -4.82 -68.70 15.64
N PRO A 182 -5.08 -69.98 15.28
CA PRO A 182 -6.41 -70.39 14.85
C PRO A 182 -7.42 -70.08 15.96
N PRO A 183 -8.59 -69.49 15.64
CA PRO A 183 -9.64 -69.34 16.64
C PRO A 183 -9.98 -70.73 17.16
N GLU A 184 -10.01 -70.91 18.49
CA GLU A 184 -10.36 -72.16 19.20
C GLU A 184 -11.80 -72.67 18.95
N ALA A 185 -12.40 -72.37 17.80
CA ALA A 185 -13.74 -72.77 17.40
C ALA A 185 -13.72 -74.07 16.57
N ALA A 186 -13.14 -75.14 17.12
CA ALA A 186 -13.28 -76.49 16.58
C ALA A 186 -13.17 -77.60 17.66
N ARG A 187 -13.50 -77.30 18.92
CA ARG A 187 -13.56 -78.30 20.01
C ARG A 187 -14.97 -78.66 20.50
N ALA A 188 -16.04 -78.19 19.86
CA ALA A 188 -17.40 -78.32 20.42
C ALA A 188 -18.48 -78.77 19.41
N ARG A 189 -18.18 -79.71 18.50
CA ARG A 189 -19.23 -80.36 17.67
C ARG A 189 -19.04 -81.87 17.47
N ASP A 190 -18.46 -82.56 18.45
CA ASP A 190 -18.42 -84.03 18.46
C ASP A 190 -18.89 -84.60 19.80
N VAL A 191 -19.92 -83.99 20.38
CA VAL A 191 -20.63 -84.55 21.54
C VAL A 191 -22.12 -84.48 21.26
N GLY A 192 -22.67 -85.61 20.82
CA GLY A 192 -24.08 -85.94 20.93
C GLY A 192 -24.84 -85.91 19.62
N ASP A 193 -25.00 -87.08 18.99
CA ASP A 193 -26.33 -87.69 19.07
C ASP A 193 -26.23 -89.21 19.12
N ARG A 194 -27.11 -89.80 19.94
CA ARG A 194 -27.23 -91.22 20.26
C ARG A 194 -28.16 -91.92 19.28
#